data_AF-T1AHN3-F1
#
_entry.id   AF-T1AHN3-F1
#
_cell.length_a   1.000
_cell.length_b   1.000
_cell.length_c   1.000
_cell.angle_alpha   90.00
_cell.angle_beta   90.00
_cell.angle_gamma   90.00
#
_symmetry.space_group_name_H-M   'P 1'
#
loop_
_entity.id
_entity.type
_entity.pdbx_description
1 polymer ?
#
loop_
_entity_poly.entity_id
_entity_poly.type
_entity_poly.pdbx_seq_one_letter_code
_entity_poly.pdbx_strand_id
1 'polypeptide(L)' 'MVQKARISLTGTDSGKVDSICKQIREISQKTGVFISGPIPLPTKRLKV' A
#
# COMPACT_ATOMS: atom_id res chain seq x y z
N MET A 1 -20.94 12.14 3.32
CA MET A 1 -20.18 11.21 2.43
C MET A 1 -18.71 11.32 2.82
N VAL A 2 -18.08 10.25 3.32
CA VAL A 2 -16.64 10.28 3.64
C VAL A 2 -15.85 9.91 2.39
N GLN A 3 -14.97 10.81 1.95
CA GLN A 3 -14.08 10.59 0.82
C GLN A 3 -13.00 9.59 1.23
N LYS A 4 -13.11 8.34 0.74
CA LYS A 4 -12.12 7.28 0.99
C LYS A 4 -11.20 7.17 -0.21
N ALA A 5 -9.93 7.51 -0.03
CA ALA A 5 -8.90 7.23 -1.03
C ALA A 5 -8.51 5.74 -0.95
N ARG A 6 -8.49 5.05 -2.09
CA ARG A 6 -8.01 3.66 -2.19
C ARG A 6 -6.70 3.65 -2.97
N ILE A 7 -5.62 3.25 -2.30
CA ILE A 7 -4.30 3.13 -2.92
C ILE A 7 -4.02 1.65 -3.16
N SER A 8 -3.85 1.26 -4.44
CA SER A 8 -3.47 -0.10 -4.82
C SER A 8 -2.04 -0.08 -5.36
N LEU A 9 -1.10 -0.61 -4.60
CA LEU A 9 0.30 -0.75 -5.05
C LEU A 9 0.48 -2.08 -5.78
N THR A 10 1.00 -2.00 -7.00
CA THR A 10 1.37 -3.18 -7.80
C THR A 10 2.82 -3.00 -8.22
N GLY A 11 3.64 -4.03 -8.09
CA GLY A 11 5.04 -3.97 -8.48
C GLY A 11 5.58 -5.36 -8.77
N THR A 12 6.63 -5.41 -9.57
CA THR A 12 7.34 -6.64 -9.92
C THR A 12 8.16 -7.17 -8.75
N ASP A 13 8.72 -6.26 -7.94
CA ASP A 13 9.53 -6.56 -6.75
C ASP A 13 8.73 -6.30 -5.47
N SER A 14 8.54 -7.33 -4.64
CA SER A 14 7.86 -7.22 -3.35
C SER A 14 8.56 -6.26 -2.37
N GLY A 15 9.89 -6.24 -2.37
CA GLY A 15 10.67 -5.38 -1.45
C GLY A 15 10.51 -3.89 -1.72
N LYS A 16 10.41 -3.48 -2.99
CA LYS A 16 10.17 -2.07 -3.35
C LYS A 16 8.76 -1.63 -2.94
N VAL A 17 7.78 -2.51 -3.13
CA VAL A 17 6.38 -2.25 -2.73
C VAL A 17 6.26 -2.09 -1.21
N ASP A 18 6.99 -2.89 -0.44
CA ASP A 18 7.01 -2.78 1.03
C ASP A 18 7.59 -1.43 1.50
N SER A 19 8.70 -0.99 0.90
CA SER A 19 9.30 0.33 1.19
C SER A 19 8.35 1.49 0.90
N ILE A 20 7.64 1.46 -0.24
CA ILE A 20 6.65 2.50 -0.58
C ILE A 20 5.47 2.44 0.40
N CYS A 21 5.02 1.25 0.77
CA CYS A 21 3.93 1.07 1.73
C CYS A 21 4.28 1.68 3.10
N LYS A 22 5.53 1.49 3.56
CA LYS A 22 6.05 2.13 4.78
C LYS A 22 6.07 3.66 4.68
N GLN A 23 6.54 4.22 3.55
CA GLN A 23 6.56 5.67 3.35
C GLN A 23 5.15 6.28 3.38
N ILE A 24 4.19 5.65 2.71
CA ILE A 24 2.79 6.13 2.70
C ILE A 24 2.20 6.09 4.11
N ARG A 25 2.50 5.04 4.89
CA ARG A 25 2.07 4.93 6.28
C ARG A 25 2.65 6.04 7.14
N GLU A 26 3.94 6.35 6.98
CA GLU A 26 4.61 7.40 7.75
C GLU A 26 4.04 8.79 7.43
N ILE A 27 3.82 9.10 6.15
CA ILE A 27 3.20 10.36 5.70
C ILE A 27 1.80 10.48 6.32
N SER A 28 1.00 9.43 6.21
CA SER A 28 -0.38 9.44 6.70
C SER A 28 -0.46 9.54 8.23
N GLN A 29 0.49 8.96 8.96
CA GLN A 29 0.62 9.17 10.42
C GLN A 29 0.96 10.63 10.75
N LYS A 30 1.89 11.24 10.01
CA LYS A 30 2.23 12.67 10.18
C LYS A 30 1.04 13.58 9.87
N THR A 31 0.21 13.23 8.88
CA THR A 31 -0.99 13.99 8.50
C THR A 31 -2.19 13.67 9.40
N GLY A 32 -2.13 12.64 10.25
CA GLY A 32 -3.24 12.26 11.15
C GLY A 32 -4.45 11.65 10.43
N VAL A 33 -4.25 11.03 9.27
CA VAL A 33 -5.33 10.43 8.46
C VAL A 33 -5.57 8.98 8.90
N PHE A 34 -6.84 8.59 8.99
CA PHE A 34 -7.22 7.20 9.28
C PHE A 34 -6.91 6.27 8.10
N ILE A 35 -6.00 5.32 8.31
CA ILE A 35 -5.61 4.31 7.32
C ILE A 35 -6.17 2.95 7.75
N SER A 36 -6.93 2.30 6.88
CA SER A 36 -7.06 0.85 6.93
C SER A 36 -5.73 0.26 6.48
N GLY A 37 -5.01 -0.41 7.40
CA GLY A 37 -3.61 -0.81 7.25
C GLY A 37 -3.26 -1.56 5.96
N PRO A 38 -1.98 -1.88 5.74
CA PRO A 38 -1.56 -2.59 4.53
C PRO A 38 -2.29 -3.93 4.41
N ILE A 39 -3.13 -4.06 3.39
CA ILE A 39 -3.82 -5.31 3.06
C ILE A 39 -2.95 -6.01 2.00
N PRO A 40 -2.15 -7.02 2.37
CA PRO A 40 -1.35 -7.75 1.40
C PRO A 40 -2.29 -8.52 0.47
N LEU A 41 -2.19 -8.23 -0.82
CA LEU A 41 -2.89 -8.97 -1.86
C LEU A 41 -2.02 -10.15 -2.31
N PRO A 42 -2.64 -11.26 -2.78
CA PRO A 42 -1.90 -12.39 -3.29
C PRO A 42 -1.01 -11.96 -4.46
N THR A 43 0.25 -12.42 -4.46
CA THR A 43 1.19 -12.17 -5.55
C THR A 43 0.83 -13.04 -6.75
N LYS A 44 0.62 -12.42 -7.91
CA LYS A 44 0.45 -13.17 -9.17
C LYS A 44 1.81 -13.76 -9.57
N ARG A 45 1.93 -15.08 -9.56
CA ARG A 45 3.10 -15.80 -10.08
C ARG A 45 2.83 -16.17 -11.53
N LEU A 46 3.46 -15.47 -12.46
CA LEU A 46 3.46 -15.86 -13.88
C LEU A 46 4.42 -17.04 -14.04
N LYS A 47 3.89 -18.19 -14.43
CA LYS A 47 4.67 -19.35 -14.88
C LYS A 47 4.70 -19.26 -16.41
N VAL A 48 5.86 -19.05 -17.00
CA VAL A 48 6.08 -19.13 -18.45
C VAL A 48 6.36 -20.58 -18.80
#